data_AF-A0A7L3GHU0-F1
#
_entry.id   AF-A0A7L3GHU0-F1
#
_cell.length_a   1.000
_cell.length_b   1.000
_cell.length_c   1.000
_cell.angle_alpha   90.00
_cell.angle_beta   90.00
_cell.angle_gamma   90.00
#
_symmetry.space_group_name_H-M   'P 1'
#
loop_
_entity.id
_entity.type
_entity.pdbx_description
1 polymer ?
#
loop_
_entity_poly.entity_id
_entity_poly.type
_entity_poly.pdbx_seq_one_letter_code
_entity_poly.pdbx_strand_id
1 'polypeptide(L)'
;GVARILAHEAGVTDIVVLQAALLHDTVEDTDTTLSEIEERFGEEVRRVVEELTDDKALPKAERKRRQVEGAPRSSPRAGLVRLADKLYNLRDLNRCTPRG
;
A
#
# COMPACT_ATOMS: atom_id res chain seq x y z
N GLY A 1 5.75 -9.27 2.15
CA GLY A 1 6.94 -8.54 2.62
C GLY A 1 6.58 -7.38 3.53
N VAL A 2 5.77 -6.47 3.01
CA VAL A 2 5.33 -5.22 3.67
C VAL A 2 4.77 -5.42 5.08
N ALA A 3 3.75 -6.27 5.26
CA ALA A 3 3.15 -6.51 6.58
C ALA A 3 4.15 -7.05 7.62
N ARG A 4 5.16 -7.83 7.19
CA ARG A 4 6.22 -8.34 8.07
C ARG A 4 7.15 -7.22 8.53
N ILE A 5 7.50 -6.28 7.65
CA ILE A 5 8.29 -5.10 8.02
C ILE A 5 7.55 -4.30 9.08
N LEU A 6 6.25 -4.07 8.89
CA LEU A 6 5.43 -3.34 9.84
C LEU A 6 5.39 -4.02 11.21
N ALA A 7 5.13 -5.32 11.25
CA ALA A 7 5.04 -6.06 12.51
C ALA A 7 6.39 -6.20 13.24
N HIS A 8 7.47 -6.55 12.52
CA HIS A 8 8.74 -6.94 13.15
C HIS A 8 9.77 -5.82 13.26
N GLU A 9 9.74 -4.83 12.36
CA GLU A 9 10.73 -3.74 12.35
C GLU A 9 10.14 -2.44 12.89
N ALA A 10 8.87 -2.14 12.55
CA ALA A 10 8.19 -0.92 13.01
C ALA A 10 7.35 -1.11 14.29
N GLY A 11 7.20 -2.34 14.79
CA GLY A 11 6.44 -2.64 16.01
C GLY A 11 4.93 -2.37 15.89
N VAL A 12 4.39 -2.39 14.67
CA VAL A 12 2.96 -2.11 14.43
C VAL A 12 2.12 -3.32 14.83
N THR A 13 1.14 -3.07 15.69
CA THR A 13 0.16 -4.07 16.16
C THR A 13 -1.28 -3.73 15.76
N ASP A 14 -1.51 -2.59 15.11
CA ASP A 14 -2.82 -2.20 14.58
C ASP A 14 -3.23 -3.17 13.46
N ILE A 15 -4.29 -3.94 13.71
CA ILE A 15 -4.77 -4.98 12.79
C ILE A 15 -5.24 -4.38 11.45
N VAL A 16 -5.81 -3.16 11.46
CA VAL A 16 -6.27 -2.49 10.24
C VAL A 16 -5.08 -2.17 9.34
N VAL A 17 -3.98 -1.69 9.93
CA VAL A 17 -2.75 -1.39 9.20
C VAL A 17 -2.13 -2.66 8.62
N LEU A 18 -2.09 -3.75 9.39
CA LEU A 18 -1.53 -5.02 8.93
C LEU A 18 -2.38 -5.67 7.83
N GLN A 19 -3.72 -5.63 7.95
CA GLN A 19 -4.63 -6.09 6.91
C GLN A 19 -4.49 -5.25 5.64
N ALA A 20 -4.48 -3.93 5.75
CA ALA A 20 -4.28 -3.04 4.60
C ALA A 20 -2.91 -3.31 3.93
N ALA A 21 -1.85 -3.57 4.70
CA ALA A 21 -0.55 -3.92 4.14
C ALA A 21 -0.54 -5.26 3.38
N LEU A 22 -1.39 -6.21 3.76
CA LEU A 22 -1.56 -7.46 3.01
C LEU A 22 -2.39 -7.26 1.73
N LEU A 23 -3.27 -6.27 1.71
CA LEU A 23 -4.24 -6.01 0.64
C LEU A 23 -3.86 -4.84 -0.29
N HIS A 24 -2.80 -4.10 -0.01
CA HIS A 24 -2.54 -2.80 -0.66
C HIS A 24 -2.47 -2.84 -2.20
N ASP A 25 -2.01 -3.95 -2.79
CA ASP A 25 -1.94 -4.11 -4.25
C ASP A 25 -3.16 -4.87 -4.84
N THR A 26 -4.08 -5.39 -4.02
CA THR A 26 -5.14 -6.28 -4.55
C THR A 26 -6.11 -5.53 -5.46
N VAL A 27 -6.45 -4.29 -5.11
CA VAL A 27 -7.34 -3.45 -5.95
C VAL A 27 -6.62 -3.02 -7.24
N GLU A 28 -5.30 -2.88 -7.19
CA GLU A 28 -4.50 -2.43 -8.33
C GLU A 28 -4.21 -3.54 -9.34
N ASP A 29 -3.96 -4.76 -8.87
CA ASP A 29 -3.37 -5.83 -9.68
C ASP A 29 -4.29 -7.04 -9.87
N THR A 30 -5.53 -6.97 -9.38
CA THR A 30 -6.56 -8.02 -9.54
C THR A 30 -7.95 -7.41 -9.81
N ASP A 31 -8.96 -8.25 -10.06
CA ASP A 31 -10.35 -7.82 -10.24
C ASP A 31 -11.07 -7.46 -8.92
N THR A 32 -10.36 -7.45 -7.79
CA THR A 32 -10.92 -7.16 -6.46
C THR A 32 -11.42 -5.72 -6.37
N THR A 33 -12.64 -5.53 -5.87
CA THR A 33 -13.24 -4.19 -5.71
C THR A 33 -13.11 -3.64 -4.27
N LEU A 34 -13.16 -2.31 -4.10
CA LEU A 34 -13.21 -1.69 -2.76
C LEU A 34 -14.43 -2.17 -1.96
N SER A 35 -15.57 -2.37 -2.62
CA SER A 35 -16.78 -2.90 -1.99
C SER A 35 -16.56 -4.30 -1.40
N GLU A 36 -15.87 -5.18 -2.11
CA GLU A 36 -15.50 -6.52 -1.61
C GLU A 36 -14.56 -6.43 -0.39
N ILE A 37 -13.63 -5.47 -0.39
CA ILE A 37 -12.75 -5.25 0.77
C ILE A 37 -13.57 -4.79 1.97
N GLU A 38 -14.50 -3.87 1.79
CA GLU A 38 -15.37 -3.40 2.87
C GLU A 38 -16.25 -4.51 3.44
N GLU A 39 -16.85 -5.34 2.57
CA GLU A 39 -17.72 -6.43 2.99
C GLU A 39 -16.97 -7.50 3.82
N ARG A 40 -15.69 -7.76 3.47
CA ARG A 40 -14.89 -8.82 4.10
C ARG A 40 -14.02 -8.36 5.26
N PHE A 41 -13.55 -7.12 5.24
CA PHE A 41 -12.56 -6.59 6.18
C PHE A 41 -13.02 -5.32 6.91
N GLY A 42 -14.17 -4.76 6.53
CA GLY A 42 -14.75 -3.57 7.13
C GLY A 42 -14.30 -2.26 6.49
N GLU A 43 -15.06 -1.22 6.79
CA GLU A 43 -14.87 0.12 6.23
C GLU A 43 -13.48 0.72 6.53
N GLU A 44 -12.95 0.50 7.73
CA GLU A 44 -11.65 1.07 8.10
C GLU A 44 -10.51 0.54 7.22
N VAL A 45 -10.51 -0.77 6.93
CA VAL A 45 -9.52 -1.37 6.04
C VAL A 45 -9.71 -0.88 4.61
N ARG A 46 -10.97 -0.84 4.14
CA ARG A 46 -11.29 -0.32 2.80
C ARG A 46 -10.78 1.11 2.61
N ARG A 47 -10.99 2.00 3.57
CA ARG A 47 -10.50 3.40 3.49
C ARG A 47 -8.97 3.48 3.37
N VAL A 48 -8.25 2.67 4.15
CA VAL A 48 -6.78 2.66 4.08
C VAL A 48 -6.31 2.10 2.73
N VAL A 49 -6.93 1.03 2.23
CA VAL A 49 -6.59 0.45 0.91
C VAL A 49 -6.91 1.43 -0.22
N GLU A 50 -8.04 2.12 -0.16
CA GLU A 50 -8.43 3.17 -1.11
C GLU A 50 -7.38 4.28 -1.18
N GLU A 51 -6.88 4.76 -0.04
CA GLU A 51 -5.79 5.74 -0.02
C GLU A 51 -4.53 5.21 -0.71
N LEU A 52 -4.24 3.92 -0.57
CA LEU A 52 -3.02 3.29 -1.11
C LEU A 52 -3.10 2.99 -2.61
N THR A 53 -4.30 2.92 -3.17
CA THR A 53 -4.56 2.53 -4.57
C THR A 53 -4.32 3.70 -5.51
N ASP A 54 -3.48 3.51 -6.53
CA ASP A 54 -3.30 4.45 -7.62
C ASP A 54 -4.39 4.31 -8.70
N ASP A 55 -4.72 5.44 -9.34
CA ASP A 55 -5.53 5.46 -10.55
C ASP A 55 -4.73 4.96 -11.77
N LYS A 56 -4.94 3.69 -12.16
CA LYS A 56 -4.27 3.05 -13.31
C LYS A 56 -4.66 3.66 -14.67
N ALA A 57 -5.71 4.49 -14.76
CA ALA A 57 -6.03 5.20 -15.99
C ALA A 57 -4.99 6.30 -16.33
N LEU A 58 -4.19 6.70 -15.34
CA LEU A 58 -3.17 7.73 -15.51
C LEU A 58 -1.82 7.15 -15.95
N PRO A 59 -1.03 7.92 -16.74
CA PRO A 59 0.34 7.55 -17.06
C PRO A 59 1.19 7.32 -15.80
N LYS A 60 2.11 6.36 -15.85
CA LYS A 60 3.00 6.01 -14.72
C LYS A 60 3.73 7.20 -14.10
N ALA A 61 4.16 8.17 -14.92
CA ALA A 61 4.82 9.38 -14.43
C ALA A 61 3.87 10.25 -13.57
N GLU A 62 2.62 10.38 -14.00
CA GLU A 62 1.60 11.15 -13.28
C GLU A 62 1.19 10.44 -11.99
N ARG A 63 1.05 9.10 -11.99
CA ARG A 63 0.82 8.31 -10.76
C ARG A 63 1.92 8.56 -9.73
N LYS A 64 3.19 8.47 -10.14
CA LYS A 64 4.34 8.75 -9.26
C LYS A 64 4.33 10.18 -8.72
N ARG A 65 4.02 11.16 -9.56
CA ARG A 65 3.91 12.56 -9.15
C ARG A 65 2.83 12.73 -8.07
N ARG A 66 1.64 12.15 -8.28
CA ARG A 66 0.55 12.18 -7.30
C ARG A 66 0.90 11.49 -5.99
N GLN A 67 1.65 10.39 -6.01
CA GLN A 67 2.14 9.75 -4.78
C GLN A 67 3.02 10.71 -3.96
N VAL A 68 3.90 11.48 -4.61
CA VAL A 68 4.76 12.47 -3.92
C VAL A 68 3.93 13.64 -3.38
N GLU A 69 3.03 14.20 -4.18
CA GLU A 69 2.18 15.32 -3.78
C GLU A 69 1.11 14.94 -2.73
N GLY A 70 0.70 13.68 -2.71
CA GLY A 70 -0.31 13.11 -1.82
C GLY A 70 0.27 12.58 -0.50
N ALA A 71 1.57 12.28 -0.44
CA ALA A 71 2.20 11.72 0.75
C ALA A 71 1.97 12.54 2.04
N PRO A 72 2.08 13.88 2.05
CA PRO A 72 1.82 14.68 3.26
C PRO A 72 0.37 14.67 3.72
N ARG A 73 -0.56 14.27 2.85
CA ARG A 73 -2.01 14.26 3.10
C ARG A 73 -2.54 12.86 3.46
N SER A 74 -1.71 11.84 3.35
CA SER A 74 -2.09 10.46 3.67
C SER A 74 -2.35 10.31 5.17
N SER A 75 -3.32 9.47 5.53
CA SER A 75 -3.56 9.12 6.93
C SER A 75 -2.32 8.45 7.55
N PRO A 76 -2.12 8.51 8.89
CA PRO A 76 -1.00 7.83 9.54
C PRO A 76 -0.94 6.33 9.20
N ARG A 77 -2.11 5.68 9.10
CA ARG A 77 -2.23 4.26 8.72
C ARG A 77 -1.72 4.02 7.30
N ALA A 78 -2.19 4.80 6.31
CA ALA A 78 -1.72 4.68 4.93
C ALA A 78 -0.23 5.04 4.80
N GLY A 79 0.24 6.06 5.53
CA GLY A 79 1.64 6.46 5.57
C GLY A 79 2.57 5.34 6.01
N LEU A 80 2.22 4.59 7.06
CA LEU A 80 2.97 3.42 7.51
C LEU A 80 3.11 2.36 6.40
N VAL A 81 1.99 2.03 5.75
CA VAL A 81 1.99 1.02 4.67
C VAL A 81 2.84 1.48 3.49
N ARG A 82 2.72 2.75 3.05
CA ARG A 82 3.57 3.30 1.98
C ARG A 82 5.05 3.25 2.30
N LEU A 83 5.43 3.59 3.54
CA LEU A 83 6.84 3.54 3.96
C LEU A 83 7.38 2.11 3.92
N ALA A 84 6.63 1.15 4.44
CA ALA A 84 7.02 -0.25 4.43
C ALA A 84 7.08 -0.83 3.01
N ASP A 85 6.15 -0.45 2.12
CA ASP A 85 6.15 -0.82 0.70
C ASP A 85 7.43 -0.31 0.00
N LYS A 86 7.72 0.99 0.12
CA LYS A 86 8.92 1.58 -0.51
C LYS A 86 10.20 0.96 0.05
N LEU A 87 10.27 0.70 1.36
CA LEU A 87 11.41 0.01 1.97
C LEU A 87 11.57 -1.41 1.41
N TYR A 88 10.48 -2.16 1.29
CA TYR A 88 10.50 -3.50 0.70
C TYR A 88 11.02 -3.46 -0.74
N ASN A 89 10.48 -2.57 -1.57
CA ASN A 89 10.86 -2.42 -2.97
C ASN A 89 12.33 -2.02 -3.14
N LEU A 90 12.83 -1.09 -2.33
CA LEU A 90 14.25 -0.70 -2.36
C LEU A 90 15.18 -1.84 -1.93
N ARG A 91 14.80 -2.62 -0.92
CA ARG A 91 15.56 -3.82 -0.51
C ARG A 91 15.56 -4.89 -1.61
N ASP A 92 14.45 -5.05 -2.33
CA ASP A 92 14.34 -5.99 -3.43
C ASP A 92 15.25 -5.60 -4.60
N LEU A 93 15.25 -4.31 -4.98
CA LEU A 93 16.16 -3.76 -6.01
C LEU A 93 17.64 -3.94 -5.67
N ASN A 94 18.01 -3.77 -4.39
CA ASN A 94 19.39 -4.00 -3.93
C ASN A 94 19.77 -5.49 -3.97
N ARG A 95 18.81 -6.39 -3.78
CA ARG A 95 19.06 -7.85 -3.82
C ARG A 95 19.18 -8.35 -5.25
N CYS A 96 18.36 -7.82 -6.17
CA CYS A 96 18.37 -8.21 -7.56
C CYS A 96 17.92 -7.04 -8.42
N THR A 97 18.74 -6.63 -9.39
CA THR A 97 18.32 -5.67 -10.40
C THR A 97 17.30 -6.33 -11.33
N PRO A 98 16.06 -5.82 -11.43
CA PRO A 98 15.05 -6.39 -12.32
C PRO A 98 15.53 -6.31 -13.77
N ARG A 99 15.38 -7.40 -14.52
CA ARG A 99 15.57 -7.38 -15.98
C ARG A 99 14.23 -6.99 -16.61
N GLY A 100 14.23 -5.85 -17.31
CA GLY A 100 13.05 -5.33 -18.01
C GLY A 100 12.70 -6.12 -19.25
#